data_AF-A0A0L8GCR7-F1
#
_entry.id   AF-A0A0L8GCR7-F1
#
_cell.length_a   1.000
_cell.length_b   1.000
_cell.length_c   1.000
_cell.angle_alpha   90.00
_cell.angle_beta   90.00
_cell.angle_gamma   90.00
#
_symmetry.space_group_name_H-M   'P 1'
#
loop_
_entity.id
_entity.type
_entity.pdbx_description
1 polymer ?
#
loop_
_entity_poly.entity_id
_entity_poly.type
_entity_poly.pdbx_seq_one_letter_code
_entity_poly.pdbx_strand_id
1 'polypeptide(L)' 'MVKRCCYGTCNTDNRFPERLAGGVQFIPFPKPKQNLEKCLRWILCCGRPSYQFNVNRISRATYICTKV' A
#
# COMPACT_ATOMS: atom_id res chain seq x y z
N MET A 1 5.44 2.52 14.29
CA MET A 1 5.77 1.94 12.96
C MET A 1 5.35 2.93 11.87
N VAL A 2 6.22 3.21 10.90
CA VAL A 2 5.90 4.12 9.78
C VAL A 2 4.97 3.41 8.81
N LYS A 3 3.85 4.04 8.45
CA LYS A 3 2.90 3.56 7.45
C LYS A 3 2.99 4.47 6.23
N ARG A 4 3.36 3.90 5.09
CA ARG A 4 3.41 4.59 3.80
C ARG A 4 2.52 3.87 2.80
N CYS A 5 1.76 4.64 2.02
CA CYS A 5 0.93 4.09 0.96
C CYS A 5 1.82 3.47 -0.14
N CYS A 6 1.50 2.24 -0.54
CA CYS A 6 2.21 1.54 -1.60
C CYS A 6 1.72 1.86 -3.02
N TYR A 7 0.67 2.67 -3.18
CA TYR A 7 0.22 3.10 -4.50
C TYR A 7 1.31 3.93 -5.21
N GLY A 8 1.47 3.76 -6.53
CA GLY A 8 2.62 4.25 -7.30
C GLY A 8 2.82 5.76 -7.22
N THR A 9 1.73 6.52 -7.38
CA THR A 9 1.71 7.99 -7.37
C THR A 9 1.42 8.60 -6.00
N CYS A 10 1.15 7.78 -4.98
CA CYS A 10 0.77 8.27 -3.67
C CYS A 10 1.99 8.49 -2.77
N ASN A 11 2.05 9.64 -2.11
CA ASN A 11 3.10 10.02 -1.16
C ASN A 11 2.60 10.12 0.30
N THR A 12 1.38 9.64 0.57
CA THR A 12 0.79 9.64 1.92
C THR A 12 1.59 8.74 2.86
N ASP A 13 1.99 9.31 3.98
CA ASP A 13 2.83 8.68 5.00
C ASP A 13 2.45 9.25 6.36
N ASN A 14 2.34 8.40 7.38
CA ASN A 14 1.88 8.81 8.70
C ASN A 14 2.86 9.66 9.50
N ARG A 15 4.08 9.86 9.00
CA ARG A 15 5.04 10.81 9.57
C ARG A 15 4.67 12.27 9.31
N PHE A 16 3.74 12.51 8.40
CA PHE A 16 3.31 13.83 7.94
C PHE A 16 1.81 14.01 8.24
N PRO A 17 1.41 14.44 9.46
CA PRO A 17 0.02 14.56 9.86
C PRO A 17 -0.82 15.47 8.95
N GLU A 18 -0.20 16.50 8.38
CA GLU A 18 -0.83 17.42 7.43
C GLU A 18 -1.33 16.70 6.17
N ARG A 19 -0.67 15.60 5.77
CA ARG A 19 -1.08 14.78 4.61
C ARG A 19 -2.19 13.79 4.93
N LEU A 20 -2.50 13.61 6.21
CA LEU A 20 -3.60 12.78 6.71
C LEU A 20 -4.86 13.61 7.03
N ALA A 21 -4.80 14.92 6.83
CA ALA A 21 -5.95 15.81 6.95
C ALA A 21 -7.10 15.29 6.06
N GLY A 22 -8.32 15.25 6.63
CA GLY A 22 -9.48 14.63 5.97
C GLY A 22 -9.75 13.17 6.36
N GLY A 23 -9.12 12.65 7.43
CA GLY A 23 -9.45 11.34 7.97
C GLY A 23 -8.88 10.16 7.17
N VAL A 24 -7.74 10.36 6.50
CA VAL A 24 -7.10 9.31 5.70
C VAL A 24 -6.67 8.15 6.58
N GLN A 25 -7.14 6.94 6.24
CA GLN A 25 -6.80 5.71 6.93
C GLN A 25 -5.86 4.84 6.09
N PHE A 26 -5.13 3.93 6.75
CA PHE A 26 -4.26 2.96 6.09
C PHE A 26 -4.86 1.56 6.19
N ILE A 27 -5.20 0.99 5.05
CA ILE A 27 -5.73 -0.37 4.90
C ILE A 27 -4.56 -1.35 4.69
N PRO A 28 -4.48 -2.44 5.47
CA PRO A 28 -3.47 -3.48 5.27
C PRO A 28 -3.57 -4.12 3.88
N PHE A 29 -2.43 -4.27 3.22
CA PHE A 29 -2.35 -4.94 1.92
C PHE A 29 -2.63 -6.45 2.08
N PRO A 30 -3.41 -7.10 1.19
CA PRO A 30 -3.65 -8.54 1.19
C PRO A 30 -2.34 -9.33 1.18
N LYS A 31 -2.19 -10.31 2.06
CA LYS A 31 -0.93 -11.05 2.16
C LYS A 31 -0.92 -12.23 1.19
N PRO A 32 0.20 -12.50 0.50
CA PRO A 32 0.29 -13.61 -0.45
C PRO A 32 -0.09 -14.96 0.15
N LYS A 33 0.31 -15.20 1.41
CA LYS A 33 0.01 -16.43 2.17
C LYS A 33 -1.48 -16.62 2.49
N GLN A 34 -2.26 -15.53 2.54
CA GLN A 34 -3.68 -15.57 2.88
C GLN A 34 -4.56 -15.61 1.63
N ASN A 35 -4.24 -14.78 0.63
CA ASN A 35 -4.96 -14.74 -0.62
C ASN A 35 -4.05 -14.19 -1.73
N LEU A 36 -3.40 -15.09 -2.46
CA LEU A 36 -2.45 -14.74 -3.52
C LEU A 36 -3.11 -13.98 -4.67
N GLU A 37 -4.29 -14.43 -5.12
CA GLU A 37 -4.99 -13.81 -6.24
C GLU A 37 -5.35 -12.34 -5.95
N LYS A 38 -5.93 -12.08 -4.77
CA LYS A 38 -6.26 -10.71 -4.34
C LYS A 38 -5.00 -9.85 -4.19
N CYS A 39 -3.91 -10.43 -3.68
CA CYS A 39 -2.62 -9.75 -3.57
C CYS A 39 -2.07 -9.36 -4.95
N LEU A 40 -2.10 -10.26 -5.93
CA LEU A 40 -1.65 -9.98 -7.30
C LEU A 40 -2.51 -8.89 -7.96
N ARG A 41 -3.83 -8.96 -7.80
CA ARG A 41 -4.75 -7.93 -8.32
C ARG A 41 -4.42 -6.55 -7.74
N TRP A 42 -4.17 -6.46 -6.43
CA TRP A 42 -3.78 -5.19 -5.80
C TRP A 42 -2.41 -4.69 -6.28
N ILE A 43 -1.43 -5.58 -6.49
CA ILE A 43 -0.10 -5.20 -7.02
C ILE A 43 -0.24 -4.53 -8.39
N LEU A 44 -1.04 -5.14 -9.28
CA LEU A 44 -1.33 -4.57 -10.60
C LEU A 44 -2.01 -3.20 -10.49
N CYS A 45 -3.02 -3.07 -9.63
CA CYS A 45 -3.70 -1.80 -9.41
C CYS A 45 -2.79 -0.70 -8.83
N CYS A 46 -1.73 -1.04 -8.08
CA CYS A 46 -0.81 -0.04 -7.55
C CYS A 46 -0.02 0.71 -8.62
N GLY A 47 0.02 0.22 -9.87
CA GLY A 47 0.66 0.91 -10.99
C GLY A 47 2.18 1.08 -10.85
N ARG A 48 2.83 0.23 -10.04
CA ARG A 48 4.29 0.22 -9.88
C ARG A 48 4.92 -0.80 -10.82
N PRO A 49 6.13 -0.54 -11.35
CA PRO A 49 6.87 -1.56 -12.08
C PRO A 49 7.10 -2.81 -11.23
N SER A 50 6.96 -3.99 -11.84
CA SER A 50 7.07 -5.30 -11.15
C SER A 50 8.42 -5.51 -10.46
N TYR A 51 9.50 -4.95 -11.00
CA TYR A 51 10.83 -5.00 -10.37
C TYR A 51 10.90 -4.19 -9.06
N GLN A 52 10.07 -3.15 -8.89
CA GLN A 52 9.99 -2.34 -7.68
C GLN A 52 8.99 -2.91 -6.67
N PHE A 53 7.84 -3.38 -7.14
CA PHE A 53 6.75 -3.86 -6.29
C PHE A 53 6.18 -5.18 -6.82
N ASN A 54 6.44 -6.25 -6.08
CA ASN A 54 6.02 -7.60 -6.40
C ASN A 54 5.68 -8.37 -5.13
N VAL A 55 5.17 -9.60 -5.31
CA VAL A 55 4.71 -10.50 -4.24
C VAL A 55 5.76 -10.68 -3.14
N ASN A 56 7.04 -10.80 -3.49
CA ASN A 56 8.13 -11.03 -2.54
C ASN A 56 8.45 -9.78 -1.70
N ARG A 57 8.03 -8.59 -2.14
CA ARG A 57 8.20 -7.32 -1.42
C ARG A 57 7.03 -7.01 -0.47
N ILE A 58 5.94 -7.78 -0.53
CA ILE A 58 4.79 -7.60 0.35
C ILE A 58 5.12 -8.11 1.75
N SER A 59 5.06 -7.21 2.73
CA SER A 59 5.32 -7.52 4.14
C SER A 59 4.12 -7.17 5.02
N ARG A 60 4.21 -7.42 6.33
CA ARG A 60 3.21 -6.98 7.31
C ARG A 60 3.05 -5.45 7.31
N ALA A 61 4.09 -4.72 6.92
CA ALA A 61 4.16 -3.26 6.87
C ALA A 61 3.61 -2.64 5.57
N THR A 62 3.07 -3.43 4.64
CA THR A 62 2.54 -2.91 3.38
C THR A 62 1.09 -2.47 3.55
N TYR A 63 0.80 -1.21 3.19
CA TYR A 63 -0.51 -0.58 3.34
C TYR A 63 -0.89 0.23 2.09
N ILE A 64 -2.18 0.43 1.88
CA ILE A 64 -2.73 1.43 0.94
C ILE A 64 -3.54 2.45 1.74
N CYS A 65 -3.52 3.72 1.37
CA CYS A 65 -4.34 4.73 2.05
C CYS A 65 -5.71 4.89 1.40
N THR A 66 -6.69 5.40 2.14
CA THR A 66 -8.05 5.72 1.66
C THR A 66 -8.13 7.06 0.90
N LYS A 67 -6.99 7.71 0.67
CA LYS A 67 -6.92 8.96 -0.10
C LYS A 67 -7.33 8.67 -1.55
N VAL A 68 -8.45 9.28 -1.96
CA VAL A 68 -8.95 9.31 -3.35
C VAL A 68 -8.17 10.36 -4.13
#